data_AF-A0A6G0A373-F1
#
_entry.id   AF-A0A6G0A373-F1
#
_cell.length_a   1.000
_cell.length_b   1.000
_cell.length_c   1.000
_cell.angle_alpha   90.00
_cell.angle_beta   90.00
_cell.angle_gamma   90.00
#
_symmetry.space_group_name_H-M   'P 1'
#
loop_
_entity.id
_entity.type
_entity.pdbx_description
1 polymer ?
#
loop_
_entity_poly.entity_id
_entity_poly.type
_entity_poly.pdbx_seq_one_letter_code
_entity_poly.pdbx_strand_id
1 'polypeptide(L)'
;MLFPGRCPVCQRVGDSPCSECLSWLSLEGRVDPPAGLDRCYCVLRYDEHGRRLIAGLKFKNQRAGLGRLAAAMARLVSGEGSDLVTWVPTTAARRRRRGYDQAELLARAVGKRLLVPVAAGLVREPGPPQTGRRRAERLEGPRLRPRRPVRGAVLVVDDVLTTGATLTAAAGALRSGGASHVVGLTLARTPRPVGVGGPRRRAHPVGVPGGSVVSHRGFEEEQVEISVSARHTEIPPALREAVVQKVGRLDRLLPQLDRAQVLFDEEKNPRISDKEICEVTVEGRGHRVRGKARGPDGFVAVDRAVEKLAQQLHKLKTKLDRRHRGGGTIR
;
A
#
# COMPACT_ATOMS: atom_id res chain seq x y z
N MET A 1 6.43 -16.69 20.75
CA MET A 1 5.01 -16.78 20.34
C MET A 1 4.90 -17.83 19.25
N LEU A 2 4.20 -18.93 19.52
CA LEU A 2 4.24 -20.22 18.81
C LEU A 2 3.04 -20.46 17.88
N PHE A 3 2.54 -19.42 17.19
CA PHE A 3 1.61 -19.59 16.08
C PHE A 3 2.01 -18.66 14.94
N PRO A 4 2.34 -19.18 13.74
CA PRO A 4 2.62 -18.32 12.59
C PRO A 4 1.37 -17.49 12.28
N GLY A 5 1.55 -16.17 12.27
CA GLY A 5 0.48 -15.23 11.94
C GLY A 5 -0.07 -15.48 10.54
N ARG A 6 -1.26 -14.97 10.25
CA ARG A 6 -1.77 -14.91 8.88
C ARG A 6 -1.43 -13.56 8.28
N CYS A 7 -1.10 -13.54 7.00
CA CYS A 7 -0.97 -12.28 6.27
C CYS A 7 -2.34 -11.57 6.24
N PRO A 8 -2.43 -10.29 6.63
CA PRO A 8 -3.70 -9.54 6.64
C PRO A 8 -4.28 -9.31 5.24
N VAL A 9 -3.48 -9.52 4.18
CA VAL A 9 -3.87 -9.32 2.77
C VAL A 9 -4.34 -10.63 2.13
N CYS A 10 -3.49 -11.68 2.12
CA CYS A 10 -3.79 -12.95 1.44
C CYS A 10 -4.17 -14.11 2.38
N GLN A 11 -4.17 -13.90 3.71
CA GLN A 11 -4.49 -14.92 4.74
C GLN A 11 -3.59 -16.17 4.77
N ARG A 12 -2.50 -16.18 3.97
CA ARG A 12 -1.45 -17.22 4.03
C ARG A 12 -0.84 -17.25 5.43
N VAL A 13 -0.63 -18.46 5.95
CA VAL A 13 0.07 -18.69 7.23
C VAL A 13 1.56 -18.45 7.02
N GLY A 14 2.20 -17.71 7.93
CA GLY A 14 3.63 -17.41 7.89
C GLY A 14 3.90 -15.94 8.16
N ASP A 15 4.76 -15.34 7.34
CA ASP A 15 5.08 -13.93 7.44
C ASP A 15 3.87 -13.02 7.33
N SER A 16 3.84 -11.98 8.15
CA SER A 16 2.76 -11.00 8.20
C SER A 16 3.33 -9.58 8.17
N PRO A 17 2.96 -8.77 7.15
CA PRO A 17 2.49 -9.19 5.83
C PRO A 17 3.52 -10.07 5.11
N CYS A 18 3.08 -10.99 4.24
CA CYS A 18 4.03 -11.81 3.47
C CYS A 18 4.79 -10.96 2.44
N SER A 19 5.98 -11.39 2.04
CA SER A 19 6.85 -10.70 1.06
C SER A 19 6.13 -10.41 -0.25
N GLU A 20 5.35 -11.37 -0.74
CA GLU A 20 4.55 -11.24 -1.95
C GLU A 20 3.55 -10.09 -1.80
N CYS A 21 2.66 -10.11 -0.81
CA CYS A 21 1.70 -9.02 -0.58
C CYS A 21 2.37 -7.69 -0.29
N LEU A 22 3.56 -7.68 0.34
CA LEU A 22 4.33 -6.46 0.54
C LEU A 22 4.84 -5.87 -0.79
N SER A 23 5.26 -6.73 -1.73
CA SER A 23 5.74 -6.34 -3.06
C SER A 23 4.65 -5.79 -4.00
N TRP A 24 3.39 -6.16 -3.75
CA TRP A 24 2.23 -5.68 -4.51
C TRP A 24 1.74 -4.30 -4.07
N LEU A 25 2.10 -3.88 -2.86
CA LEU A 25 1.76 -2.55 -2.40
C LEU A 25 2.68 -1.57 -3.13
N SER A 26 2.11 -0.52 -3.70
CA SER A 26 2.88 0.52 -4.37
C SER A 26 3.76 1.21 -3.33
N LEU A 27 5.02 0.77 -3.20
CA LEU A 27 5.92 1.35 -2.23
C LEU A 27 6.16 2.81 -2.61
N GLU A 28 5.80 3.73 -1.71
CA GLU A 28 6.27 5.11 -1.83
C GLU A 28 7.61 5.23 -1.11
N GLY A 29 8.40 6.21 -1.52
CA GLY A 29 9.62 6.59 -0.82
C GLY A 29 9.41 7.97 -0.21
N ARG A 30 10.25 8.91 -0.64
CA ARG A 30 10.06 10.32 -0.33
C ARG A 30 8.85 10.87 -1.08
N VAL A 31 8.03 11.66 -0.39
CA VAL A 31 6.86 12.36 -0.94
C VAL A 31 6.95 13.85 -0.63
N ASP A 32 6.16 14.66 -1.34
CA ASP A 32 6.07 16.09 -1.05
C ASP A 32 5.66 16.31 0.42
N PRO A 33 6.48 17.03 1.21
CA PRO A 33 6.19 17.24 2.61
C PRO A 33 4.97 18.17 2.78
N PRO A 34 4.04 17.87 3.71
CA PRO A 34 3.07 18.85 4.16
C PRO A 34 3.77 20.08 4.76
N ALA A 35 3.08 21.21 4.79
CA ALA A 35 3.62 22.46 5.32
C ALA A 35 4.21 22.28 6.73
N GLY A 36 5.37 22.87 6.98
CA GLY A 36 6.11 22.81 8.24
C GLY A 36 7.08 21.63 8.38
N LEU A 37 6.95 20.57 7.57
CA LEU A 37 7.89 19.45 7.55
C LEU A 37 9.04 19.72 6.58
N ASP A 38 10.25 19.29 6.94
CA ASP A 38 11.41 19.37 6.06
C ASP A 38 11.37 18.26 5.00
N ARG A 39 10.95 17.05 5.41
CA ARG A 39 10.78 15.89 4.54
C ARG A 39 9.61 15.02 5.01
N CYS A 40 9.06 14.25 4.08
CA CYS A 40 8.03 13.27 4.39
C CYS A 40 8.26 11.98 3.62
N TYR A 41 8.09 10.86 4.32
CA TYR A 41 8.23 9.52 3.79
C TYR A 41 6.93 8.76 3.98
N CYS A 42 6.61 7.91 3.03
CA CYS A 42 5.44 7.05 3.10
C CYS A 42 5.79 5.67 2.59
N VAL A 43 5.39 4.61 3.29
CA VAL A 43 5.71 3.26 2.83
C VAL A 43 4.85 2.87 1.64
N LEU A 44 3.56 3.25 1.61
CA LEU A 44 2.60 2.69 0.67
C LEU A 44 1.69 3.75 0.04
N ARG A 45 1.28 3.56 -1.21
CA ARG A 45 0.06 4.21 -1.71
C ARG A 45 -1.15 3.57 -1.07
N TYR A 46 -2.09 4.41 -0.64
CA TYR A 46 -3.42 4.00 -0.21
C TYR A 46 -4.30 3.75 -1.45
N ASP A 47 -3.87 2.80 -2.27
CA ASP A 47 -4.68 2.16 -3.28
C ASP A 47 -5.58 1.08 -2.63
N GLU A 48 -6.31 0.31 -3.43
CA GLU A 48 -7.19 -0.74 -2.91
C GLU A 48 -6.44 -1.79 -2.06
N HIS A 49 -5.20 -2.11 -2.43
CA HIS A 49 -4.35 -3.05 -1.68
C HIS A 49 -3.85 -2.44 -0.37
N GLY A 50 -3.41 -1.18 -0.40
CA GLY A 50 -3.05 -0.40 0.79
C GLY A 50 -4.22 -0.27 1.78
N ARG A 51 -5.45 -0.08 1.26
CA ARG A 51 -6.67 -0.04 2.07
C ARG A 51 -6.95 -1.37 2.75
N ARG A 52 -6.82 -2.50 2.05
CA ARG A 52 -7.00 -3.84 2.61
C ARG A 52 -5.97 -4.15 3.68
N LEU A 53 -4.71 -3.82 3.45
CA LEU A 53 -3.65 -3.96 4.45
C LEU A 53 -3.96 -3.15 5.71
N ILE A 54 -4.26 -1.86 5.55
CA ILE A 54 -4.54 -0.97 6.68
C ILE A 54 -5.80 -1.39 7.42
N ALA A 55 -6.84 -1.82 6.72
CA ALA A 55 -8.03 -2.42 7.33
C ALA A 55 -7.65 -3.68 8.13
N GLY A 56 -6.93 -4.63 7.54
CA GLY A 56 -6.50 -5.86 8.21
C GLY A 56 -5.67 -5.59 9.48
N LEU A 57 -4.81 -4.58 9.46
CA LEU A 57 -4.06 -4.11 10.64
C LEU A 57 -4.96 -3.44 11.68
N LYS A 58 -5.97 -2.67 11.24
CA LYS A 58 -6.90 -1.93 12.12
C LYS A 58 -7.95 -2.81 12.80
N PHE A 59 -8.30 -3.98 12.25
CA PHE A 59 -9.47 -4.75 12.70
C PHE A 59 -9.19 -5.98 13.57
N LYS A 60 -7.96 -6.50 13.66
CA LYS A 60 -7.75 -7.84 14.28
C LYS A 60 -6.58 -7.98 15.27
N ASN A 61 -6.16 -6.92 15.96
CA ASN A 61 -5.13 -7.01 17.02
C ASN A 61 -3.82 -7.71 16.56
N GLN A 62 -3.54 -7.70 15.25
CA GLN A 62 -2.46 -8.49 14.67
C GLN A 62 -1.14 -7.72 14.78
N ARG A 63 -0.56 -7.72 15.99
CA ARG A 63 0.84 -7.34 16.23
C ARG A 63 1.82 -8.10 15.34
N ALA A 64 1.42 -9.29 14.86
CA ALA A 64 2.15 -10.11 13.91
C ALA A 64 2.57 -9.36 12.63
N GLY A 65 1.80 -8.35 12.20
CA GLY A 65 2.10 -7.51 11.03
C GLY A 65 3.08 -6.36 11.27
N LEU A 66 3.23 -5.93 12.54
CA LEU A 66 3.88 -4.67 12.88
C LEU A 66 5.38 -4.69 12.60
N GLY A 67 6.04 -5.84 12.80
CA GLY A 67 7.49 -5.96 12.66
C GLY A 67 7.98 -5.70 11.23
N ARG A 68 7.34 -6.31 10.24
CA ARG A 68 7.73 -6.13 8.82
C ARG A 68 7.41 -4.73 8.32
N LEU A 69 6.29 -4.15 8.76
CA LEU A 69 5.92 -2.77 8.40
C LEU A 69 6.88 -1.76 9.02
N ALA A 70 7.19 -1.91 10.30
CA ALA A 70 8.17 -1.06 10.96
C ALA A 70 9.57 -1.20 10.34
N ALA A 71 9.95 -2.39 9.85
CA ALA A 71 11.19 -2.58 9.11
C ALA A 71 11.20 -1.80 7.80
N ALA A 72 10.11 -1.85 7.02
CA ALA A 72 9.97 -1.06 5.81
C ALA A 72 10.00 0.44 6.11
N MET A 73 9.27 0.89 7.14
CA MET A 73 9.28 2.29 7.60
C MET A 73 10.68 2.76 8.01
N ALA A 74 11.39 1.99 8.83
CA ALA A 74 12.73 2.35 9.31
C ALA A 74 13.75 2.44 8.17
N ARG A 75 13.67 1.55 7.17
CA ARG A 75 14.56 1.59 5.99
C ARG A 75 14.42 2.87 5.17
N LEU A 76 13.24 3.47 5.11
CA LEU A 76 13.03 4.72 4.36
C LEU A 76 13.72 5.93 5.00
N VAL A 77 13.99 5.87 6.31
CA VAL A 77 14.48 7.02 7.09
C VAL A 77 15.82 6.76 7.77
N SER A 78 16.48 5.63 7.49
CA SER A 78 17.74 5.25 8.15
C SER A 78 18.89 6.24 7.87
N GLY A 79 18.80 7.00 6.77
CA GLY A 79 19.78 8.04 6.41
C GLY A 79 19.39 9.47 6.82
N GLU A 80 18.24 9.69 7.48
CA GLU A 80 17.80 11.05 7.86
C GLU A 80 18.52 11.57 9.10
N GLY A 81 18.85 10.69 10.04
CA GLY A 81 19.25 11.07 11.40
C GLY A 81 18.07 11.65 12.19
N SER A 82 17.89 11.24 13.45
CA SER A 82 16.86 11.80 14.33
C SER A 82 17.26 11.61 15.79
N ASP A 83 17.02 12.64 16.59
CA ASP A 83 17.27 12.64 18.04
C ASP A 83 16.08 12.07 18.81
N LEU A 84 14.89 12.15 18.21
CA LEU A 84 13.64 11.69 18.81
C LEU A 84 12.68 11.14 17.77
N VAL A 85 12.09 9.97 18.08
CA VAL A 85 10.87 9.49 17.41
C VAL A 85 9.66 9.82 18.29
N THR A 86 8.68 10.49 17.70
CA THR A 86 7.36 10.75 18.30
C THR A 86 6.26 10.27 17.38
N TRP A 87 5.02 10.29 17.86
CA TRP A 87 3.83 10.00 17.06
C TRP A 87 2.79 11.10 17.20
N VAL A 88 1.85 11.15 16.27
CA VAL A 88 0.67 12.02 16.41
C VAL A 88 -0.38 11.33 17.29
N PRO A 89 -0.73 11.90 18.46
CA PRO A 89 -1.68 11.27 19.37
C PRO A 89 -3.10 11.20 18.81
N THR A 90 -3.73 10.04 18.96
CA THR A 90 -5.14 9.84 18.65
C THR A 90 -6.08 10.42 19.72
N THR A 91 -7.38 10.45 19.46
CA THR A 91 -8.36 10.91 20.47
C THR A 91 -8.55 9.87 21.57
N ALA A 92 -8.82 10.31 22.80
CA ALA A 92 -9.07 9.41 23.94
C ALA A 92 -10.20 8.40 23.65
N ALA A 93 -11.25 8.81 22.94
CA ALA A 93 -12.33 7.92 22.49
C ALA A 93 -11.83 6.83 21.53
N ARG A 94 -10.95 7.16 20.56
CA ARG A 94 -10.36 6.18 19.64
C ARG A 94 -9.44 5.21 20.38
N ARG A 95 -8.65 5.72 21.34
CA ARG A 95 -7.77 4.92 22.18
C ARG A 95 -8.56 3.93 23.04
N ARG A 96 -9.64 4.38 23.69
CA ARG A 96 -10.55 3.52 24.48
C ARG A 96 -11.20 2.42 23.63
N ARG A 97 -11.71 2.78 22.45
CA ARG A 97 -12.37 1.81 21.55
C ARG A 97 -11.41 0.74 20.99
N ARG A 98 -10.16 1.12 20.70
CA ARG A 98 -9.18 0.24 20.04
C ARG A 98 -8.21 -0.43 21.03
N GLY A 99 -8.13 0.05 22.26
CA GLY A 99 -7.17 -0.40 23.28
C GLY A 99 -5.74 0.13 23.09
N TYR A 100 -5.43 0.77 21.97
CA TYR A 100 -4.09 1.29 21.64
C TYR A 100 -4.13 2.44 20.64
N ASP A 101 -3.03 3.19 20.56
CA ASP A 101 -2.76 4.17 19.51
C ASP A 101 -1.87 3.53 18.43
N GLN A 102 -2.33 3.57 17.18
CA GLN A 102 -1.66 2.91 16.07
C GLN A 102 -0.38 3.64 15.66
N ALA A 103 -0.40 4.97 15.71
CA ALA A 103 0.78 5.78 15.44
C ALA A 103 1.85 5.55 16.52
N GLU A 104 1.42 5.39 17.79
CA GLU A 104 2.33 5.03 18.89
C GLU A 104 2.98 3.65 18.67
N LEU A 105 2.19 2.63 18.32
CA LEU A 105 2.72 1.29 18.07
C LEU A 105 3.75 1.27 16.94
N LEU A 106 3.47 2.01 15.85
CA LEU A 106 4.40 2.16 14.73
C LEU A 106 5.66 2.93 15.16
N ALA A 107 5.53 4.07 15.84
CA ALA A 107 6.65 4.85 16.36
C ALA A 107 7.59 4.02 17.23
N ARG A 108 7.04 3.26 18.18
CA ARG A 108 7.84 2.39 19.06
C ARG A 108 8.56 1.29 18.29
N ALA A 109 7.90 0.67 17.33
CA ALA A 109 8.49 -0.38 16.50
C ALA A 109 9.56 0.15 15.53
N VAL A 110 9.41 1.38 15.05
CA VAL A 110 10.38 2.09 14.20
C VAL A 110 11.58 2.56 15.02
N GLY A 111 11.37 3.26 16.14
CA GLY A 111 12.47 3.75 16.98
C GLY A 111 13.34 2.63 17.54
N LYS A 112 12.75 1.48 17.90
CA LYS A 112 13.51 0.28 18.27
C LYS A 112 14.48 -0.19 17.16
N ARG A 113 14.11 -0.01 15.89
CA ARG A 113 14.94 -0.41 14.73
C ARG A 113 15.99 0.63 14.37
N LEU A 114 15.65 1.90 14.55
CA LEU A 114 16.57 3.02 14.32
C LEU A 114 17.54 3.23 15.50
N LEU A 115 17.30 2.57 16.64
CA LEU A 115 18.01 2.80 17.91
C LEU A 115 17.89 4.26 18.39
N VAL A 116 16.74 4.89 18.12
CA VAL A 116 16.45 6.28 18.50
C VAL A 116 15.44 6.29 19.66
N PRO A 117 15.61 7.19 20.66
CA PRO A 117 14.64 7.35 21.73
C PRO A 117 13.22 7.60 21.21
N VAL A 118 12.24 6.93 21.83
CA VAL A 118 10.81 7.10 21.49
C VAL A 118 10.08 7.70 22.67
N ALA A 119 9.43 8.85 22.46
CA ALA A 119 8.61 9.46 23.51
C ALA A 119 7.43 10.24 22.93
N ALA A 120 6.43 10.46 23.78
CA ALA A 120 5.30 11.32 23.43
C ALA A 120 5.78 12.78 23.37
N GLY A 121 6.07 13.28 22.17
CA GLY A 121 6.44 14.68 21.94
C GLY A 121 5.24 15.62 21.87
N LEU A 122 4.03 15.08 21.68
CA LEU A 122 2.82 15.84 21.39
C LEU A 122 1.69 15.51 22.36
N VAL A 123 0.86 16.51 22.63
CA VAL A 123 -0.43 16.37 23.31
C VAL A 123 -1.52 16.85 22.38
N ARG A 124 -2.58 16.05 22.24
CA ARG A 124 -3.79 16.45 21.52
C ARG A 124 -4.72 17.17 22.45
N GLU A 125 -5.12 18.37 22.07
CA GLU A 125 -6.10 19.13 22.82
C GLU A 125 -7.53 18.60 22.57
N PRO A 126 -8.44 18.73 23.55
CA PRO A 126 -9.85 18.46 23.35
C PRO A 126 -10.40 19.30 22.20
N GLY A 127 -11.25 18.70 21.37
CA GLY A 127 -11.91 19.36 20.26
C GLY A 127 -13.04 18.51 19.71
N PRO A 128 -13.99 19.10 18.96
CA PRO A 128 -15.16 18.39 18.48
C PRO A 128 -14.79 17.13 17.66
N PRO A 129 -15.59 16.05 17.74
CA PRO A 129 -15.30 14.81 17.02
C PRO A 129 -15.29 15.02 15.50
N GLN A 130 -14.15 14.76 14.84
CA GLN A 130 -13.99 14.88 13.38
C GLN A 130 -14.38 13.58 12.61
N THR A 131 -15.24 12.72 13.15
CA THR A 131 -15.71 11.51 12.45
C THR A 131 -16.88 11.84 11.53
N GLY A 132 -16.78 11.54 10.22
CA GLY A 132 -17.90 11.64 9.27
C GLY A 132 -17.92 12.89 8.37
N ARG A 133 -16.94 13.80 8.49
CA ARG A 133 -16.98 15.10 7.78
C ARG A 133 -16.38 15.05 6.37
N ARG A 134 -16.96 15.87 5.47
CA ARG A 134 -16.63 15.98 4.03
C ARG A 134 -15.19 16.46 3.84
N ARG A 135 -14.64 16.24 2.64
CA ARG A 135 -13.24 16.53 2.25
C ARG A 135 -12.75 17.95 2.63
N ALA A 136 -13.65 18.94 2.62
CA ALA A 136 -13.36 20.35 2.94
C ALA A 136 -12.95 20.57 4.42
N GLU A 137 -13.49 19.81 5.38
CA GLU A 137 -13.18 19.97 6.81
C GLU A 137 -11.96 19.15 7.27
N ARG A 138 -11.39 18.31 6.40
CA ARG A 138 -10.09 17.63 6.64
C ARG A 138 -8.88 18.55 6.41
N LEU A 139 -9.14 19.80 6.03
CA LEU A 139 -8.13 20.84 5.92
C LEU A 139 -7.73 21.38 7.31
N GLU A 140 -8.64 21.32 8.29
CA GLU A 140 -8.36 21.69 9.68
C GLU A 140 -7.83 20.48 10.46
N GLY A 141 -6.50 20.44 10.63
CA GLY A 141 -5.82 19.45 11.44
C GLY A 141 -6.23 19.50 12.93
N PRO A 142 -5.88 18.49 13.73
CA PRO A 142 -6.08 18.55 15.18
C PRO A 142 -5.27 19.68 15.80
N ARG A 143 -5.79 20.27 16.89
CA ARG A 143 -4.97 21.12 17.76
C ARG A 143 -3.99 20.26 18.55
N LEU A 144 -2.71 20.55 18.36
CA LEU A 144 -1.59 19.84 18.96
C LEU A 144 -0.69 20.86 19.64
N ARG A 145 -0.13 20.48 20.78
CA ARG A 145 0.89 21.25 21.49
C ARG A 145 2.08 20.35 21.87
N PRO A 146 3.29 20.92 22.00
CA PRO A 146 4.42 20.14 22.50
C PRO A 146 4.13 19.67 23.91
N ARG A 147 4.43 18.40 24.20
CA ARG A 147 4.31 17.83 25.56
C ARG A 147 5.40 18.37 26.49
N ARG A 148 6.56 18.65 25.90
CA ARG A 148 7.78 19.13 26.55
C ARG A 148 8.65 19.82 25.48
N PRO A 149 9.64 20.64 25.86
CA PRO A 149 10.62 21.14 24.93
C PRO A 149 11.26 19.98 24.15
N VAL A 150 11.43 20.16 22.85
CA VAL A 150 12.08 19.23 21.95
C VAL A 150 13.25 19.95 21.31
N ARG A 151 14.40 19.29 21.18
CA ARG A 151 15.60 19.84 20.54
C ARG A 151 16.03 18.90 19.43
N GLY A 152 16.68 19.46 18.42
CA GLY A 152 17.26 18.69 17.32
C GLY A 152 16.22 18.19 16.31
N ALA A 153 16.58 17.10 15.64
CA ALA A 153 15.82 16.48 14.56
C ALA A 153 14.78 15.49 15.11
N VAL A 154 13.52 15.66 14.70
CA VAL A 154 12.39 14.88 15.18
C VAL A 154 11.74 14.11 14.04
N LEU A 155 11.60 12.80 14.22
CA LEU A 155 10.80 11.95 13.36
C LEU A 155 9.39 11.82 13.94
N VAL A 156 8.39 12.37 13.25
CA VAL A 156 6.97 12.23 13.61
C VAL A 156 6.29 11.15 12.78
N VAL A 157 5.74 10.14 13.47
CA VAL A 157 5.08 8.99 12.87
C VAL A 157 3.56 9.11 12.92
N ASP A 158 2.88 8.75 11.83
CA ASP A 158 1.43 8.64 11.74
C ASP A 158 1.01 7.41 10.91
N ASP A 159 -0.26 7.02 10.93
CA ASP A 159 -0.75 5.86 10.18
C ASP A 159 -1.00 6.16 8.70
N VAL A 160 -1.72 7.23 8.38
CA VAL A 160 -2.11 7.55 6.99
C VAL A 160 -2.00 9.04 6.68
N LEU A 161 -1.17 9.37 5.69
CA LEU A 161 -1.11 10.69 5.06
C LEU A 161 -2.28 10.87 4.09
N THR A 162 -3.22 11.75 4.43
CA THR A 162 -4.32 12.12 3.51
C THR A 162 -4.09 13.51 2.93
N THR A 163 -4.68 14.55 3.53
CA THR A 163 -4.47 15.96 3.15
C THR A 163 -3.12 16.49 3.61
N GLY A 164 -2.55 15.91 4.67
CA GLY A 164 -1.34 16.40 5.35
C GLY A 164 -1.62 17.27 6.56
N ALA A 165 -2.87 17.70 6.79
CA ALA A 165 -3.23 18.62 7.87
C ALA A 165 -2.81 18.14 9.27
N THR A 166 -2.85 16.82 9.51
CA THR A 166 -2.42 16.22 10.77
C THR A 166 -0.90 16.34 11.00
N LEU A 167 -0.10 16.07 9.96
CA LEU A 167 1.35 16.24 10.03
C LEU A 167 1.74 17.71 10.08
N THR A 168 1.04 18.59 9.36
CA THR A 168 1.25 20.04 9.42
C THR A 168 1.03 20.59 10.84
N ALA A 169 -0.06 20.19 11.51
CA ALA A 169 -0.29 20.58 12.89
C ALA A 169 0.79 20.03 13.83
N ALA A 170 1.25 18.80 13.60
CA ALA A 170 2.31 18.19 14.40
C ALA A 170 3.64 18.93 14.22
N ALA A 171 3.99 19.29 12.99
CA ALA A 171 5.21 20.03 12.70
C ALA A 171 5.21 21.42 13.33
N GLY A 172 4.09 22.15 13.25
CA GLY A 172 3.93 23.43 13.94
C GLY A 172 4.14 23.31 15.45
N ALA A 173 3.53 22.32 16.08
CA ALA A 173 3.66 22.07 17.52
C ALA A 173 5.07 21.62 17.94
N LEU A 174 5.75 20.83 17.12
CA LEU A 174 7.13 20.41 17.40
C LEU A 174 8.11 21.58 17.25
N ARG A 175 7.95 22.42 16.22
CA ARG A 175 8.77 23.61 16.01
C ARG A 175 8.56 24.65 17.11
N SER A 176 7.32 24.89 17.55
CA SER A 176 7.07 25.76 18.71
C SER A 176 7.65 25.21 20.01
N GLY A 177 7.86 23.88 20.08
CA GLY A 177 8.59 23.22 21.16
C GLY A 177 10.13 23.28 21.06
N GLY A 178 10.69 23.82 19.96
CA GLY A 178 12.13 23.98 19.75
C GLY A 178 12.79 22.99 18.78
N ALA A 179 12.02 22.14 18.08
CA ALA A 179 12.58 21.22 17.10
C ALA A 179 13.22 21.98 15.93
N SER A 180 14.48 21.66 15.62
CA SER A 180 15.20 22.30 14.51
C SER A 180 14.78 21.72 13.17
N HIS A 181 14.56 20.40 13.11
CA HIS A 181 14.14 19.66 11.92
C HIS A 181 12.99 18.71 12.26
N VAL A 182 12.00 18.59 11.39
CA VAL A 182 10.83 17.73 11.53
C VAL A 182 10.62 16.91 10.26
N VAL A 183 10.79 15.60 10.38
CA VAL A 183 10.57 14.62 9.31
C VAL A 183 9.32 13.81 9.60
N GLY A 184 8.46 13.67 8.59
CA GLY A 184 7.22 12.89 8.68
C GLY A 184 7.40 11.49 8.14
N LEU A 185 6.81 10.50 8.81
CA LEU A 185 6.83 9.11 8.35
C LEU A 185 5.45 8.47 8.52
N THR A 186 4.88 8.00 7.42
CA THR A 186 3.54 7.37 7.42
C THR A 186 3.54 5.99 6.79
N LEU A 187 2.60 5.15 7.22
CA LEU A 187 2.46 3.82 6.64
C LEU A 187 1.85 3.89 5.23
N ALA A 188 0.85 4.75 5.01
CA ALA A 188 0.28 4.93 3.67
C ALA A 188 -0.15 6.35 3.34
N ARG A 189 -0.26 6.67 2.05
CA ARG A 189 -0.69 7.97 1.54
C ARG A 189 -1.86 7.84 0.56
N THR A 190 -2.94 8.59 0.78
CA THR A 190 -4.03 8.67 -0.21
C THR A 190 -3.61 9.49 -1.42
N PRO A 191 -3.68 8.95 -2.65
CA PRO A 191 -3.38 9.73 -3.86
C PRO A 191 -4.27 10.97 -3.92
N ARG A 192 -3.70 12.13 -4.25
CA ARG A 192 -4.51 13.29 -4.66
C ARG A 192 -5.20 12.91 -5.97
N PRO A 193 -6.52 13.10 -6.12
CA PRO A 193 -7.15 12.95 -7.42
C PRO A 193 -6.49 13.93 -8.39
N VAL A 194 -6.13 13.40 -9.56
CA VAL A 194 -5.32 14.10 -10.56
C VAL A 194 -6.13 15.27 -11.08
N GLY A 195 -5.70 16.50 -10.77
CA GLY A 195 -6.04 17.67 -11.57
C GLY A 195 -5.25 17.61 -12.86
N VAL A 196 -5.92 17.86 -13.98
CA VAL A 196 -5.34 17.86 -15.33
C VAL A 196 -4.20 18.90 -15.38
N GLY A 197 -3.01 18.50 -15.82
CA GLY A 197 -1.93 19.40 -16.23
C GLY A 197 -0.81 19.66 -15.22
N GLY A 198 0.30 18.93 -15.34
CA GLY A 198 1.59 19.25 -14.71
C GLY A 198 2.62 18.13 -14.91
N PRO A 199 3.87 18.43 -15.34
CA PRO A 199 4.81 17.40 -15.77
C PRO A 199 5.20 16.47 -14.62
N ARG A 200 5.03 15.17 -14.84
CA ARG A 200 5.38 14.11 -13.89
C ARG A 200 6.90 14.05 -13.73
N ARG A 201 7.43 14.47 -12.58
CA ARG A 201 8.81 14.12 -12.21
C ARG A 201 8.87 12.61 -11.94
N ARG A 202 9.68 11.90 -12.73
CA ARG A 202 9.94 10.46 -12.57
C ARG A 202 10.50 10.23 -11.16
N ALA A 203 9.86 9.34 -10.40
CA ALA A 203 10.43 8.84 -9.16
C ALA A 203 11.69 8.04 -9.52
N HIS A 204 12.86 8.49 -9.04
CA HIS A 204 14.08 7.69 -9.13
C HIS A 204 13.93 6.44 -8.25
N PRO A 205 14.25 5.24 -8.77
CA PRO A 205 14.34 4.05 -7.93
C PRO A 205 15.47 4.26 -6.93
N VAL A 206 15.15 4.21 -5.63
CA VAL A 206 16.17 4.23 -4.58
C VAL A 206 16.92 2.92 -4.63
N GLY A 207 18.21 3.00 -5.02
CA GLY A 207 19.13 1.87 -5.03
C GLY A 207 19.33 1.31 -3.62
N VAL A 208 19.23 -0.01 -3.51
CA VAL A 208 19.53 -0.77 -2.30
C VAL A 208 21.02 -1.15 -2.36
N PRO A 209 21.90 -0.69 -1.45
CA PRO A 209 23.28 -1.16 -1.42
C PRO A 209 23.38 -2.50 -0.70
N GLY A 210 23.98 -3.48 -1.37
CA GLY A 210 24.91 -4.47 -0.80
C GLY A 210 24.34 -5.55 0.12
N GLY A 211 24.11 -6.74 -0.43
CA GLY A 211 23.95 -7.99 0.31
C GLY A 211 24.20 -9.19 -0.60
N SER A 212 25.47 -9.56 -0.72
CA SER A 212 26.02 -10.86 -1.16
C SER A 212 25.45 -11.47 -2.45
N VAL A 213 26.24 -11.35 -3.51
CA VAL A 213 26.11 -12.05 -4.79
C VAL A 213 26.05 -13.57 -4.56
N VAL A 214 24.93 -14.17 -4.95
CA VAL A 214 24.89 -15.60 -5.31
C VAL A 214 24.44 -15.64 -6.76
N SER A 215 25.40 -15.96 -7.63
CA SER A 215 25.18 -16.21 -9.05
C SER A 215 24.23 -17.39 -9.22
N HIS A 216 23.05 -17.15 -9.78
CA HIS A 216 22.33 -18.21 -10.48
C HIS A 216 22.20 -17.83 -11.95
N ARG A 217 22.70 -18.76 -12.76
CA ARG A 217 22.76 -18.78 -14.21
C ARG A 217 21.38 -18.51 -14.81
N GLY A 218 21.40 -17.89 -15.99
CA GLY A 218 20.25 -17.40 -16.73
C GLY A 218 19.09 -18.40 -16.84
N PHE A 219 17.89 -17.84 -16.77
CA PHE A 219 16.68 -18.45 -17.28
C PHE A 219 16.13 -17.49 -18.33
N GLU A 220 16.00 -18.00 -19.54
CA GLU A 220 15.44 -17.34 -20.71
C GLU A 220 14.02 -16.83 -20.38
N GLU A 221 13.71 -15.61 -20.83
CA GLU A 221 12.39 -15.00 -20.64
C GLU A 221 11.32 -15.76 -21.44
N GLU A 222 10.57 -16.67 -20.80
CA GLU A 222 9.26 -17.10 -21.33
C GLU A 222 8.30 -15.91 -21.24
N GLN A 223 8.20 -15.13 -22.32
CA GLN A 223 7.28 -13.99 -22.42
C GLN A 223 5.86 -14.49 -22.67
N VAL A 224 4.94 -14.18 -21.75
CA VAL A 224 3.50 -14.42 -21.90
C VAL A 224 2.98 -13.71 -23.16
N GLU A 225 2.31 -14.42 -24.07
CA GLU A 225 1.71 -13.82 -25.25
C GLU A 225 0.42 -13.06 -24.85
N ILE A 226 0.47 -11.71 -24.83
CA ILE A 226 -0.68 -10.86 -24.46
C ILE A 226 -1.34 -10.29 -25.72
N SER A 227 -2.56 -10.72 -26.02
CA SER A 227 -3.36 -10.17 -27.13
C SER A 227 -4.49 -9.28 -26.60
N VAL A 228 -4.58 -8.04 -27.10
CA VAL A 228 -5.62 -7.06 -26.70
C VAL A 228 -6.53 -6.74 -27.89
N SER A 229 -7.81 -7.06 -27.73
CA SER A 229 -8.86 -6.93 -28.75
C SER A 229 -10.06 -6.14 -28.21
N ALA A 230 -10.83 -5.50 -29.10
CA ALA A 230 -12.07 -4.82 -28.76
C ALA A 230 -13.18 -5.20 -29.74
N ARG A 231 -14.41 -5.25 -29.25
CA ARG A 231 -15.64 -5.31 -30.04
C ARG A 231 -16.38 -4.00 -29.82
N HIS A 232 -16.76 -3.34 -30.91
CA HIS A 232 -17.60 -2.14 -30.88
C HIS A 232 -17.04 -0.92 -30.11
N THR A 233 -15.76 -0.91 -29.75
CA THR A 233 -15.09 0.22 -29.07
C THR A 233 -13.65 0.37 -29.55
N GLU A 234 -13.12 1.60 -29.52
CA GLU A 234 -11.72 1.88 -29.84
C GLU A 234 -10.87 1.84 -28.57
N ILE A 235 -9.68 1.23 -28.64
CA ILE A 235 -8.79 1.12 -27.48
C ILE A 235 -7.72 2.22 -27.56
N PRO A 236 -7.73 3.22 -26.65
CA PRO A 236 -6.67 4.23 -26.60
C PRO A 236 -5.30 3.60 -26.35
N PRO A 237 -4.20 4.15 -26.90
CA PRO A 237 -2.84 3.63 -26.67
C PRO A 237 -2.48 3.51 -25.18
N ALA A 238 -2.90 4.48 -24.36
CA ALA A 238 -2.69 4.46 -22.91
C ALA A 238 -3.43 3.30 -22.21
N LEU A 239 -4.58 2.87 -22.74
CA LEU A 239 -5.33 1.73 -22.21
C LEU A 239 -4.64 0.42 -22.59
N ARG A 240 -4.10 0.30 -23.82
CA ARG A 240 -3.28 -0.86 -24.23
C ARG A 240 -2.05 -1.03 -23.34
N GLU A 241 -1.30 0.04 -23.10
CA GLU A 241 -0.12 0.01 -22.24
C GLU A 241 -0.47 -0.37 -20.79
N ALA A 242 -1.57 0.19 -20.26
CA ALA A 242 -2.06 -0.16 -18.94
C ALA A 242 -2.47 -1.64 -18.83
N VAL A 243 -3.07 -2.21 -19.89
CA VAL A 243 -3.44 -3.63 -19.96
C VAL A 243 -2.20 -4.51 -19.94
N VAL A 244 -1.20 -4.25 -20.78
CA VAL A 244 0.05 -5.03 -20.82
C VAL A 244 0.74 -4.99 -19.45
N GLN A 245 0.83 -3.82 -18.83
CA GLN A 245 1.44 -3.68 -17.49
C GLN A 245 0.64 -4.39 -16.39
N LYS A 246 -0.70 -4.39 -16.45
CA LYS A 246 -1.54 -4.99 -15.41
C LYS A 246 -1.66 -6.51 -15.57
N VAL A 247 -1.87 -6.98 -16.79
CA VAL A 247 -1.98 -8.42 -17.10
C VAL A 247 -0.62 -9.10 -17.03
N GLY A 248 0.47 -8.45 -17.45
CA GLY A 248 1.83 -8.99 -17.28
C GLY A 248 2.22 -9.20 -15.81
N ARG A 249 1.59 -8.51 -14.86
CA ARG A 249 1.80 -8.78 -13.42
C ARG A 249 1.19 -10.11 -12.96
N LEU A 250 0.22 -10.66 -13.69
CA LEU A 250 -0.45 -11.92 -13.32
C LEU A 250 0.49 -13.13 -13.46
N ASP A 251 1.51 -13.05 -14.31
CA ASP A 251 2.55 -14.09 -14.45
C ASP A 251 3.24 -14.40 -13.10
N ARG A 252 3.38 -13.38 -12.23
CA ARG A 252 3.93 -13.56 -10.88
C ARG A 252 3.10 -14.50 -9.99
N LEU A 253 1.81 -14.66 -10.28
CA LEU A 253 0.92 -15.51 -9.49
C LEU A 253 1.04 -16.99 -9.92
N LEU A 254 1.25 -17.25 -11.21
CA LEU A 254 1.46 -18.57 -11.80
C LEU A 254 2.62 -18.48 -12.80
N PRO A 255 3.86 -18.82 -12.41
CA PRO A 255 4.96 -18.90 -13.37
C PRO A 255 4.60 -19.93 -14.45
N GLN A 256 4.74 -19.54 -15.73
CA GLN A 256 4.31 -20.25 -16.96
C GLN A 256 2.85 -19.99 -17.37
N LEU A 257 2.49 -18.72 -17.59
CA LEU A 257 1.29 -18.38 -18.36
C LEU A 257 1.64 -18.40 -19.86
N ASP A 258 0.95 -19.22 -20.64
CA ASP A 258 1.22 -19.38 -22.06
C ASP A 258 0.62 -18.21 -22.86
N ARG A 259 -0.62 -17.81 -22.49
CA ARG A 259 -1.38 -16.81 -23.25
C ARG A 259 -2.35 -16.02 -22.38
N ALA A 260 -2.46 -14.72 -22.64
CA ALA A 260 -3.45 -13.85 -22.02
C ALA A 260 -4.23 -13.06 -23.10
N GLN A 261 -5.54 -13.28 -23.17
CA GLN A 261 -6.44 -12.57 -24.08
C GLN A 261 -7.27 -11.54 -23.31
N VAL A 262 -7.24 -10.30 -23.76
CA VAL A 262 -8.06 -9.21 -23.22
C VAL A 262 -9.04 -8.75 -24.29
N LEU A 263 -10.32 -8.75 -23.94
CA LEU A 263 -11.41 -8.32 -24.79
C LEU A 263 -12.15 -7.17 -24.13
N PHE A 264 -12.24 -6.04 -24.83
CA PHE A 264 -13.12 -4.92 -24.48
C PHE A 264 -14.40 -4.97 -25.30
N ASP A 265 -15.51 -4.58 -24.71
CA ASP A 265 -16.81 -4.44 -25.36
C ASP A 265 -17.58 -3.29 -24.69
N GLU A 266 -18.43 -2.60 -25.44
CA GLU A 266 -19.24 -1.49 -24.90
C GLU A 266 -20.73 -1.82 -25.03
N GLU A 267 -21.46 -1.67 -23.92
CA GLU A 267 -22.91 -1.83 -23.86
C GLU A 267 -23.60 -0.56 -24.39
N LYS A 268 -24.43 -0.72 -25.43
CA LYS A 268 -25.04 0.41 -26.16
C LYS A 268 -26.28 0.99 -25.48
N ASN A 269 -26.78 0.34 -24.43
CA ASN A 269 -27.96 0.82 -23.71
C ASN A 269 -27.61 2.05 -22.83
N PRO A 270 -28.15 3.25 -23.12
CA PRO A 270 -27.81 4.47 -22.39
C PRO A 270 -28.19 4.48 -20.90
N ARG A 271 -29.03 3.53 -20.47
CA ARG A 271 -29.48 3.41 -19.08
C ARG A 271 -28.48 2.69 -18.17
N ILE A 272 -27.39 2.14 -18.71
CA ILE A 272 -26.38 1.39 -17.95
C ILE A 272 -25.17 2.30 -17.69
N SER A 273 -24.92 2.61 -16.42
CA SER A 273 -23.80 3.46 -15.99
C SER A 273 -22.42 2.78 -16.14
N ASP A 274 -22.37 1.45 -16.01
CA ASP A 274 -21.17 0.62 -16.21
C ASP A 274 -21.20 0.01 -17.62
N LYS A 275 -21.05 0.86 -18.64
CA LYS A 275 -21.19 0.50 -20.05
C LYS A 275 -19.98 -0.25 -20.62
N GLU A 276 -18.79 -0.03 -20.08
CA GLU A 276 -17.57 -0.69 -20.55
C GLU A 276 -17.43 -2.07 -19.92
N ILE A 277 -17.22 -3.08 -20.75
CA ILE A 277 -17.06 -4.47 -20.37
C ILE A 277 -15.63 -4.89 -20.71
N CYS A 278 -14.92 -5.43 -19.73
CA CYS A 278 -13.60 -6.01 -19.92
C CYS A 278 -13.63 -7.47 -19.51
N GLU A 279 -13.04 -8.30 -20.36
CA GLU A 279 -12.90 -9.71 -20.18
C GLU A 279 -11.44 -10.12 -20.37
N VAL A 280 -10.87 -10.73 -19.33
CA VAL A 280 -9.49 -11.22 -19.35
C VAL A 280 -9.53 -12.73 -19.21
N THR A 281 -8.98 -13.42 -20.21
CA THR A 281 -8.82 -14.89 -20.21
C THR A 281 -7.34 -15.20 -20.19
N VAL A 282 -6.92 -16.03 -19.24
CA VAL A 282 -5.54 -16.46 -19.09
C VAL A 282 -5.48 -17.98 -19.17
N GLU A 283 -4.53 -18.48 -19.94
CA GLU A 283 -4.26 -19.89 -20.19
C GLU A 283 -2.82 -20.21 -19.78
N GLY A 284 -2.63 -21.28 -19.01
CA GLY A 284 -1.31 -21.74 -18.56
C GLY A 284 -1.40 -23.11 -17.89
N ARG A 285 -0.46 -24.01 -18.20
CA ARG A 285 -0.37 -25.38 -17.62
C ARG A 285 -1.69 -26.17 -17.69
N GLY A 286 -2.40 -26.09 -18.82
CA GLY A 286 -3.68 -26.80 -19.02
C GLY A 286 -4.87 -26.24 -18.23
N HIS A 287 -4.73 -25.07 -17.61
CA HIS A 287 -5.80 -24.38 -16.91
C HIS A 287 -6.19 -23.09 -17.63
N ARG A 288 -7.49 -22.92 -17.87
CA ARG A 288 -8.07 -21.69 -18.42
C ARG A 288 -8.90 -20.97 -17.37
N VAL A 289 -8.58 -19.72 -17.10
CA VAL A 289 -9.27 -18.90 -16.10
C VAL A 289 -9.72 -17.59 -16.73
N ARG A 290 -10.97 -17.20 -16.49
CA ARG A 290 -11.63 -16.06 -17.13
C ARG A 290 -12.24 -15.12 -16.10
N GLY A 291 -11.84 -13.85 -16.14
CA GLY A 291 -12.40 -12.77 -15.35
C GLY A 291 -13.16 -11.77 -16.23
N LYS A 292 -14.47 -11.65 -16.05
CA LYS A 292 -15.31 -10.64 -16.71
C LYS A 292 -15.79 -9.57 -15.72
N ALA A 293 -15.63 -8.30 -16.06
CA ALA A 293 -16.09 -7.18 -15.24
C ALA A 293 -16.63 -6.04 -16.10
N ARG A 294 -17.43 -5.18 -15.47
CA ARG A 294 -17.96 -3.94 -16.06
C ARG A 294 -17.42 -2.74 -15.31
N GLY A 295 -17.35 -1.58 -15.96
CA GLY A 295 -16.95 -0.33 -15.36
C GLY A 295 -17.49 0.89 -16.11
N PRO A 296 -17.39 2.08 -15.49
CA PRO A 296 -17.76 3.33 -16.14
C PRO A 296 -16.79 3.72 -17.27
N ASP A 297 -15.56 3.19 -17.25
CA ASP A 297 -14.55 3.33 -18.28
C ASP A 297 -13.73 2.03 -18.42
N GLY A 298 -12.98 1.92 -19.53
CA GLY A 298 -12.15 0.74 -19.82
C GLY A 298 -11.03 0.48 -18.80
N PHE A 299 -10.50 1.51 -18.13
CA PHE A 299 -9.45 1.32 -17.12
C PHE A 299 -10.02 0.64 -15.87
N VAL A 300 -11.18 1.11 -15.40
CA VAL A 300 -11.89 0.53 -14.25
C VAL A 300 -12.39 -0.87 -14.57
N ALA A 301 -12.88 -1.11 -15.79
CA ALA A 301 -13.31 -2.43 -16.22
C ALA A 301 -12.15 -3.45 -16.20
N VAL A 302 -10.96 -3.07 -16.69
CA VAL A 302 -9.74 -3.91 -16.63
C VAL A 302 -9.32 -4.17 -15.19
N ASP A 303 -9.28 -3.16 -14.34
CA ASP A 303 -8.87 -3.32 -12.94
C ASP A 303 -9.74 -4.36 -12.21
N ARG A 304 -11.07 -4.24 -12.39
CA ARG A 304 -12.03 -5.19 -11.81
C ARG A 304 -11.89 -6.60 -12.41
N ALA A 305 -11.63 -6.70 -13.72
CA ALA A 305 -11.46 -7.99 -14.40
C ALA A 305 -10.19 -8.71 -13.93
N VAL A 306 -9.07 -7.98 -13.85
CA VAL A 306 -7.78 -8.45 -13.33
C VAL A 306 -7.90 -8.85 -11.85
N GLU A 307 -8.62 -8.10 -11.03
CA GLU A 307 -8.83 -8.46 -9.62
C GLU A 307 -9.57 -9.80 -9.48
N LYS A 308 -10.68 -9.99 -10.23
CA LYS A 308 -11.42 -11.26 -10.24
C LYS A 308 -10.54 -12.41 -10.69
N LEU A 309 -9.76 -12.18 -11.74
CA LEU A 309 -8.87 -13.19 -12.30
C LEU A 309 -7.75 -13.56 -11.30
N ALA A 310 -7.12 -12.58 -10.65
CA ALA A 310 -6.12 -12.82 -9.61
C ALA A 310 -6.67 -13.65 -8.44
N GLN A 311 -7.92 -13.38 -8.00
CA GLN A 311 -8.57 -14.17 -6.96
C GLN A 311 -8.81 -15.62 -7.39
N GLN A 312 -9.22 -15.85 -8.65
CA GLN A 312 -9.45 -17.19 -9.19
C GLN A 312 -8.14 -17.96 -9.37
N LEU A 313 -7.09 -17.32 -9.90
CA LEU A 313 -5.74 -17.90 -10.04
C LEU A 313 -5.15 -18.26 -8.67
N HIS A 314 -5.37 -17.42 -7.64
CA HIS A 314 -4.92 -17.72 -6.28
C HIS A 314 -5.63 -18.93 -5.67
N LYS A 315 -6.95 -19.08 -5.90
CA LYS A 315 -7.71 -20.27 -5.50
C LYS A 315 -7.22 -21.53 -6.22
N LEU A 316 -6.93 -21.42 -7.52
CA LEU A 316 -6.42 -22.52 -8.33
C LEU A 316 -5.03 -22.97 -7.85
N LYS A 317 -4.10 -22.04 -7.65
CA LYS A 317 -2.76 -22.33 -7.09
C LYS A 317 -2.85 -23.01 -5.73
N THR A 318 -3.70 -22.50 -4.83
CA THR A 318 -3.92 -23.11 -3.51
C THR A 318 -4.45 -24.55 -3.61
N LYS A 319 -5.27 -24.87 -4.61
CA LYS A 319 -5.76 -26.24 -4.88
C LYS A 319 -4.66 -27.13 -5.46
N LEU A 320 -3.84 -26.61 -6.39
CA LEU A 320 -2.72 -27.33 -7.00
C LEU A 320 -1.64 -27.66 -5.96
N ASP A 321 -1.25 -26.70 -5.12
CA ASP A 321 -0.28 -26.91 -4.04
C ASP A 321 -0.76 -27.97 -3.02
N ARG A 322 -2.07 -28.02 -2.75
CA ARG A 322 -2.68 -29.04 -1.89
C ARG A 322 -2.67 -30.43 -2.54
N ARG A 323 -2.92 -30.53 -3.85
CA ARG A 323 -2.85 -31.82 -4.58
C ARG A 323 -1.42 -32.33 -4.69
N HIS A 324 -0.44 -31.48 -4.97
CA HIS A 324 0.97 -31.86 -5.00
C HIS A 324 1.49 -32.33 -3.63
N ARG A 325 1.01 -31.74 -2.52
CA ARG A 325 1.37 -32.19 -1.16
C ARG A 325 0.59 -33.41 -0.67
N GLY A 326 -0.53 -33.75 -1.30
CA GLY A 326 -1.34 -34.94 -0.98
C GLY A 326 -1.05 -36.16 -1.87
N GLY A 327 -0.21 -36.02 -2.90
CA GLY A 327 0.14 -37.09 -3.84
C GLY A 327 1.50 -37.76 -3.58
N GLY A 328 2.21 -37.36 -2.52
CA GLY A 328 3.41 -38.06 -2.06
C GLY A 328 3.01 -39.16 -1.09
N THR A 329 3.23 -40.42 -1.49
CA THR A 329 3.01 -41.70 -0.76
C THR A 329 1.55 -42.07 -0.44
N ILE A 330 0.99 -42.98 -1.24
CA ILE A 330 0.84 -44.42 -0.92
C ILE A 330 0.85 -45.21 -2.24
N ARG A 331 2.03 -45.76 -2.57
CA ARG A 331 2.36 -47.04 -3.22
C ARG A 331 3.67 -46.90 -4.01
#